data_AF-A0A1J4KAI2-F1
#
_entry.id   AF-A0A1J4KAI2-F1
#
_cell.length_a   1.000
_cell.length_b   1.000
_cell.length_c   1.000
_cell.angle_alpha   90.00
_cell.angle_beta   90.00
_cell.angle_gamma   90.00
#
_symmetry.space_group_name_H-M   'P 1'
#
loop_
_entity.id
_entity.type
_entity.pdbx_description
1 polymer ?
#
loop_
_entity_poly.entity_id
_entity_poly.type
_entity_poly.pdbx_seq_one_letter_code
_entity_poly.pdbx_strand_id
1 'polypeptide(L)'
;MNPLDWPPIFKAMGVLGAAEGVSASVTAACLLGVSINNAFSITICVLLFIFAFVFGYVAYKSSDDKFMRVCSIVGTVLMPIAAISCILVDENFVATTHSAVKTPLYMILAIGILVNFTINIIQIIRICSLSNLKDRLLTNNNQVTYLFLMNVGVALILGLIFGLLKVEDRVVPTDQMLIVAIVFLFVGIIAGCIFAFFNEKETQKMQSIGLDPTSSMTATDYDKM
;
A
#
# COMPACT_ATOMS: atom_id res chain seq x y z
N MET A 1 -3.36 22.97 25.35
CA MET A 1 -2.80 22.26 24.18
C MET A 1 -1.31 22.12 24.41
N ASN A 2 -0.79 20.89 24.46
CA ASN A 2 0.66 20.68 24.48
C ASN A 2 1.24 21.16 23.14
N PRO A 3 2.42 21.79 23.13
CA PRO A 3 3.09 22.16 21.89
C PRO A 3 3.40 20.89 21.07
N LEU A 4 3.21 20.97 19.75
CA LEU A 4 3.49 19.88 18.82
C LEU A 4 4.99 19.53 18.88
N ASP A 5 5.32 18.27 19.14
CA ASP A 5 6.71 17.80 19.10
C ASP A 5 7.12 17.50 17.65
N TRP A 6 7.83 18.44 17.03
CA TRP A 6 8.17 18.42 15.59
C TRP A 6 9.25 17.40 15.17
N PRO A 7 10.36 17.21 15.90
CA PRO A 7 11.40 16.24 15.54
C PRO A 7 10.90 14.80 15.23
N PRO A 8 9.97 14.21 16.00
CA PRO A 8 9.45 12.88 15.68
C PRO A 8 8.47 12.88 14.50
N ILE A 9 7.67 13.94 14.33
CA ILE A 9 6.80 14.11 13.16
C ILE A 9 7.64 14.07 11.88
N PHE A 10 8.75 14.82 11.83
CA PHE A 10 9.60 14.84 10.64
C PHE A 10 10.24 13.49 10.33
N LYS A 11 10.65 12.72 11.35
CA LYS A 11 11.17 11.37 11.16
C LYS A 11 10.10 10.43 10.60
N ALA A 12 8.90 10.49 11.16
CA ALA A 12 7.77 9.68 10.72
C ALA A 12 7.36 9.99 9.28
N MET A 13 7.28 11.28 8.94
CA MET A 13 7.02 11.75 7.57
C MET A 13 8.12 11.32 6.60
N GLY A 14 9.39 11.40 7.01
CA GLY A 14 10.51 10.96 6.17
C GLY A 14 10.45 9.48 5.84
N VAL A 15 10.19 8.62 6.83
CA VAL A 15 10.16 7.16 6.63
C VAL A 15 8.91 6.73 5.86
N LEU A 16 7.71 7.12 6.30
CA LEU A 16 6.48 6.73 5.62
C LEU A 16 6.31 7.41 4.28
N GLY A 17 6.66 8.70 4.17
CA GLY A 17 6.64 9.41 2.89
C GLY A 17 7.56 8.75 1.87
N ALA A 18 8.80 8.40 2.24
CA ALA A 18 9.70 7.70 1.33
C ALA A 18 9.19 6.30 0.97
N ALA A 19 8.72 5.52 1.95
CA ALA A 19 8.22 4.18 1.72
C ALA A 19 6.98 4.16 0.81
N GLU A 20 6.02 5.05 1.05
CA GLU A 20 4.81 5.16 0.24
C GLU A 20 5.07 5.79 -1.13
N GLY A 21 6.04 6.70 -1.23
CA GLY A 21 6.52 7.20 -2.51
C GLY A 21 7.07 6.09 -3.39
N VAL A 22 7.98 5.28 -2.83
CA VAL A 22 8.58 4.16 -3.55
C VAL A 22 7.52 3.11 -3.91
N SER A 23 6.61 2.78 -2.99
CA SER A 23 5.55 1.80 -3.24
C SER A 23 4.63 2.23 -4.39
N ALA A 24 4.19 3.49 -4.40
CA ALA A 24 3.33 4.05 -5.45
C ALA A 24 4.05 4.11 -6.81
N SER A 25 5.32 4.53 -6.82
CA SER A 25 6.14 4.61 -8.04
C SER A 25 6.40 3.21 -8.63
N VAL A 26 6.74 2.23 -7.80
CA VAL A 26 6.95 0.85 -8.24
C VAL A 26 5.63 0.24 -8.74
N THR A 27 4.51 0.50 -8.06
CA THR A 27 3.20 0.03 -8.52
C THR A 27 2.87 0.60 -9.90
N ALA A 28 3.10 1.90 -10.13
CA ALA A 28 2.92 2.52 -11.43
C ALA A 28 3.81 1.88 -12.52
N ALA A 29 5.08 1.62 -12.20
CA ALA A 29 6.01 0.96 -13.12
C ALA A 29 5.57 -0.48 -13.44
N CYS A 30 5.07 -1.23 -12.44
CA CYS A 30 4.56 -2.58 -12.63
C CYS A 30 3.31 -2.61 -13.51
N LEU A 31 2.35 -1.70 -13.29
CA LEU A 31 1.14 -1.61 -14.11
C LEU A 31 1.50 -1.42 -15.58
N LEU A 32 2.42 -0.49 -15.88
CA LEU A 32 2.87 -0.30 -17.24
C LEU A 32 3.59 -1.53 -17.80
N GLY A 33 4.52 -2.10 -17.04
CA GLY A 33 5.30 -3.25 -17.48
C GLY A 33 4.42 -4.45 -17.85
N VAL A 34 3.34 -4.67 -17.08
CA VAL A 34 2.34 -5.71 -17.36
C VAL A 34 1.58 -5.40 -18.65
N SER A 35 1.25 -4.14 -18.92
CA SER A 35 0.54 -3.71 -20.14
C SER A 35 1.31 -3.88 -21.44
N ILE A 36 2.64 -3.77 -21.40
CA ILE A 36 3.48 -3.66 -22.61
C ILE A 36 4.38 -4.89 -22.84
N ASN A 37 4.49 -5.81 -21.88
CA ASN A 37 5.40 -6.94 -21.97
C ASN A 37 4.81 -8.20 -21.33
N ASN A 38 4.46 -9.18 -22.16
CA ASN A 38 3.89 -10.45 -21.72
C ASN A 38 4.82 -11.24 -20.79
N ALA A 39 6.14 -11.24 -21.03
CA ALA A 39 7.09 -11.93 -20.14
C ALA A 39 7.16 -11.25 -18.76
N PHE A 40 7.07 -9.92 -18.72
CA PHE A 40 6.99 -9.18 -17.47
C PHE A 40 5.67 -9.46 -16.73
N SER A 41 4.54 -9.52 -17.45
CA SER A 41 3.24 -9.91 -16.87
C SER A 41 3.28 -11.29 -16.22
N ILE A 42 3.84 -12.30 -16.91
CA ILE A 42 4.03 -13.64 -16.36
C ILE A 42 4.91 -13.60 -15.09
N THR A 43 5.99 -12.82 -15.13
CA THR A 43 6.90 -12.69 -13.99
C THR A 43 6.20 -12.10 -12.76
N ILE A 44 5.44 -11.03 -12.93
CA ILE A 44 4.66 -10.41 -11.86
C ILE A 44 3.56 -11.36 -11.36
N CYS A 45 2.89 -12.08 -12.25
CA CYS A 45 1.90 -13.09 -11.88
C CYS A 45 2.49 -14.16 -10.94
N VAL A 46 3.62 -14.77 -11.32
CA VAL A 46 4.32 -15.77 -10.50
C VAL A 46 4.73 -15.18 -9.15
N LEU A 47 5.28 -13.96 -9.15
CA LEU A 47 5.71 -13.27 -7.94
C LEU A 47 4.53 -12.98 -6.98
N LEU A 48 3.37 -12.58 -7.50
CA LEU A 48 2.16 -12.38 -6.70
C LEU A 48 1.64 -13.70 -6.12
N PHE A 49 1.67 -14.81 -6.87
CA PHE A 49 1.35 -16.12 -6.32
C PHE A 49 2.29 -16.53 -5.19
N ILE A 50 3.60 -16.29 -5.33
CA ILE A 50 4.58 -16.53 -4.25
C ILE A 50 4.21 -15.71 -3.01
N PHE A 51 3.89 -14.43 -3.17
CA PHE A 51 3.44 -13.59 -2.04
C PHE A 51 2.14 -14.10 -1.41
N ALA A 52 1.20 -14.65 -2.19
CA ALA A 52 0.00 -15.29 -1.67
C ALA A 52 0.34 -16.44 -0.71
N PHE A 53 1.28 -17.32 -1.09
CA PHE A 53 1.73 -18.41 -0.22
C PHE A 53 2.45 -17.90 1.02
N VAL A 54 3.33 -16.90 0.88
CA VAL A 54 4.04 -16.29 2.02
C VAL A 54 3.03 -15.69 3.01
N PHE A 55 2.06 -14.92 2.53
CA PHE A 55 1.02 -14.36 3.40
C PHE A 55 0.13 -15.44 4.01
N GLY A 56 -0.18 -16.51 3.28
CA GLY A 56 -0.92 -17.66 3.83
C GLY A 56 -0.18 -18.31 4.99
N TYR A 57 1.14 -18.48 4.85
CA TYR A 57 2.00 -18.98 5.93
C TYR A 57 2.07 -18.02 7.12
N VAL A 58 2.23 -16.72 6.88
CA VAL A 58 2.23 -15.71 7.95
C VAL A 58 0.87 -15.67 8.67
N ALA A 59 -0.24 -15.78 7.94
CA ALA A 59 -1.59 -15.85 8.52
C ALA A 59 -1.79 -17.08 9.42
N TYR A 60 -1.23 -18.22 9.02
CA TYR A 60 -1.26 -19.44 9.83
C TYR A 60 -0.42 -19.31 11.11
N LYS A 61 0.77 -18.69 11.01
CA LYS A 61 1.71 -18.55 12.13
C LYS A 61 1.36 -17.44 13.11
N SER A 62 0.63 -16.41 12.69
CA SER A 62 0.31 -15.23 13.51
C SER A 62 -0.88 -15.48 14.46
N SER A 63 -0.78 -16.48 15.34
CA SER A 63 -1.88 -16.83 16.28
C SER A 63 -2.22 -15.71 17.26
N ASP A 64 -1.22 -14.95 17.70
CA ASP A 64 -1.35 -14.02 18.82
C ASP A 64 -1.68 -12.59 18.36
N ASP A 65 -1.26 -12.22 17.15
CA ASP A 65 -1.56 -10.91 16.55
C ASP A 65 -2.72 -11.03 15.55
N LYS A 66 -3.94 -10.80 16.06
CA LYS A 66 -5.19 -10.85 15.26
C LYS A 66 -5.13 -9.91 14.05
N PHE A 67 -4.48 -8.75 14.18
CA PHE A 67 -4.42 -7.77 13.11
C PHE A 67 -3.51 -8.24 11.98
N MET A 68 -2.28 -8.66 12.31
CA MET A 68 -1.35 -9.22 11.31
C MET A 68 -1.94 -10.43 10.60
N ARG A 69 -2.70 -11.26 11.33
CA ARG A 69 -3.44 -12.38 10.75
C ARG A 69 -4.48 -11.91 9.73
N VAL A 70 -5.30 -10.91 10.05
CA VAL A 70 -6.31 -10.35 9.12
C VAL A 70 -5.64 -9.77 7.87
N CYS A 71 -4.61 -8.92 8.03
CA CYS A 71 -3.89 -8.36 6.88
C CYS A 71 -3.27 -9.45 5.99
N SER A 72 -2.72 -10.49 6.61
CA SER A 72 -2.12 -11.61 5.88
C SER A 72 -3.18 -12.46 5.17
N ILE A 73 -4.36 -12.66 5.76
CA ILE A 73 -5.50 -13.33 5.09
C ILE A 73 -5.95 -12.51 3.88
N VAL A 74 -6.10 -11.19 4.05
CA VAL A 74 -6.47 -10.27 2.96
C VAL A 74 -5.43 -10.33 1.84
N GLY A 75 -4.14 -10.30 2.17
CA GLY A 75 -3.05 -10.48 1.20
C GLY A 75 -3.13 -11.84 0.48
N THR A 76 -3.38 -12.92 1.21
CA THR A 76 -3.51 -14.29 0.66
C THR A 76 -4.62 -14.38 -0.40
N VAL A 77 -5.70 -13.61 -0.24
CA VAL A 77 -6.83 -13.58 -1.18
C VAL A 77 -6.61 -12.58 -2.31
N LEU A 78 -6.10 -11.39 -2.01
CA LEU A 78 -5.91 -10.33 -3.01
C LEU A 78 -4.78 -10.64 -4.00
N MET A 79 -3.67 -11.26 -3.56
CA MET A 79 -2.54 -11.53 -4.45
C MET A 79 -2.90 -12.48 -5.61
N PRO A 80 -3.61 -13.61 -5.41
CA PRO A 80 -4.07 -14.45 -6.51
C PRO A 80 -5.02 -13.73 -7.47
N ILE A 81 -5.93 -12.90 -6.94
CA ILE A 81 -6.87 -12.13 -7.77
C ILE A 81 -6.08 -11.15 -8.66
N ALA A 82 -5.13 -10.40 -8.08
CA ALA A 82 -4.26 -9.51 -8.82
C ALA A 82 -3.36 -10.26 -9.82
N ALA A 83 -2.86 -11.45 -9.46
CA ALA A 83 -2.06 -12.31 -10.34
C ALA A 83 -2.85 -12.77 -11.58
N ILE A 84 -4.11 -13.16 -11.39
CA ILE A 84 -5.02 -13.48 -12.50
C ILE A 84 -5.27 -12.23 -13.35
N SER A 85 -5.48 -11.07 -12.72
CA SER A 85 -5.62 -9.80 -13.44
C SER A 85 -4.38 -9.46 -14.28
N CYS A 86 -3.15 -9.78 -13.85
CA CYS A 86 -1.96 -9.61 -14.69
C CYS A 86 -2.06 -10.38 -16.01
N ILE A 87 -2.49 -11.65 -15.97
CA ILE A 87 -2.61 -12.48 -17.17
C ILE A 87 -3.75 -11.99 -18.05
N LEU A 88 -4.85 -11.55 -17.45
CA LEU A 88 -5.99 -11.01 -18.21
C LEU A 88 -5.68 -9.67 -18.87
N VAL A 89 -4.76 -8.89 -18.30
CA VAL A 89 -4.26 -7.63 -18.85
C VAL A 89 -2.96 -7.90 -19.61
N ASP A 90 -2.99 -8.87 -20.52
CA ASP A 90 -1.88 -9.10 -21.44
C ASP A 90 -1.90 -8.07 -22.59
N GLU A 91 -0.80 -7.99 -23.33
CA GLU A 91 -0.62 -7.05 -24.44
C GLU A 91 -1.76 -7.15 -25.47
N ASN A 92 -2.23 -8.38 -25.76
CA ASN A 92 -3.27 -8.63 -26.76
C ASN A 92 -4.65 -8.18 -26.29
N PHE A 93 -5.00 -8.46 -25.03
CA PHE A 93 -6.26 -8.03 -24.43
C PHE A 93 -6.31 -6.51 -24.30
N VAL A 94 -5.18 -5.90 -23.90
CA VAL A 94 -5.04 -4.46 -23.82
C VAL A 94 -5.13 -3.83 -25.21
N ALA A 95 -4.53 -4.37 -26.27
CA ALA A 95 -4.66 -3.77 -27.60
C ALA A 95 -6.10 -3.80 -28.18
N THR A 96 -6.91 -4.80 -27.80
CA THR A 96 -8.20 -5.09 -28.48
C THR A 96 -9.44 -4.64 -27.72
N THR A 97 -9.34 -4.41 -26.41
CA THR A 97 -10.51 -4.23 -25.55
C THR A 97 -10.89 -2.75 -25.35
N HIS A 98 -12.13 -2.45 -24.98
CA HIS A 98 -12.55 -1.10 -24.58
C HIS A 98 -12.03 -0.72 -23.19
N SER A 99 -11.66 0.56 -22.97
CA SER A 99 -11.10 1.05 -21.69
C SER A 99 -11.97 0.73 -20.47
N ALA A 100 -13.29 0.68 -20.63
CA ALA A 100 -14.23 0.35 -19.56
C ALA A 100 -14.03 -1.05 -18.94
N VAL A 101 -13.50 -2.02 -19.71
CA VAL A 101 -13.27 -3.39 -19.24
C VAL A 101 -11.85 -3.55 -18.68
N LYS A 102 -10.88 -2.82 -19.24
CA LYS A 102 -9.49 -2.83 -18.77
C LYS A 102 -9.31 -2.12 -17.43
N THR A 103 -10.02 -1.02 -17.24
CA THR A 103 -9.87 -0.14 -16.07
C THR A 103 -10.07 -0.89 -14.74
N PRO A 104 -11.15 -1.68 -14.56
CA PRO A 104 -11.31 -2.49 -13.34
C PRO A 104 -10.16 -3.47 -13.08
N LEU A 105 -9.58 -4.05 -14.14
CA LEU A 105 -8.46 -4.98 -13.99
C LEU A 105 -7.18 -4.26 -13.54
N TYR A 106 -6.90 -3.08 -14.10
CA TYR A 106 -5.80 -2.23 -13.62
C TYR A 106 -6.00 -1.77 -12.18
N MET A 107 -7.23 -1.47 -11.77
CA MET A 107 -7.56 -1.11 -10.38
C MET A 107 -7.31 -2.29 -9.42
N ILE A 108 -7.78 -3.49 -9.76
CA ILE A 108 -7.55 -4.70 -8.96
C ILE A 108 -6.05 -5.00 -8.85
N LEU A 109 -5.33 -4.91 -9.96
CA LEU A 109 -3.89 -5.13 -9.99
C LEU A 109 -3.13 -4.10 -9.14
N ALA A 110 -3.46 -2.82 -9.28
CA ALA A 110 -2.88 -1.74 -8.50
C ALA A 110 -3.13 -1.96 -7.00
N ILE A 111 -4.36 -2.35 -6.62
CA ILE A 111 -4.71 -2.64 -5.23
C ILE A 111 -3.85 -3.79 -4.70
N GLY A 112 -3.76 -4.89 -5.44
CA GLY A 112 -2.95 -6.05 -5.03
C GLY A 112 -1.50 -5.66 -4.77
N ILE A 113 -0.86 -4.96 -5.71
CA ILE A 113 0.55 -4.59 -5.58
C ILE A 113 0.76 -3.56 -4.44
N LEU A 114 -0.06 -2.52 -4.35
CA LEU A 114 0.16 -1.47 -3.35
C LEU A 114 -0.19 -1.95 -1.93
N VAL A 115 -1.20 -2.80 -1.78
CA VAL A 115 -1.50 -3.48 -0.51
C VAL A 115 -0.36 -4.43 -0.13
N ASN A 116 0.24 -5.15 -1.08
CA ASN A 116 1.43 -5.97 -0.81
C ASN A 116 2.53 -5.10 -0.20
N PHE A 117 2.85 -3.96 -0.82
CA PHE A 117 3.82 -3.02 -0.26
C PHE A 117 3.43 -2.52 1.11
N THR A 118 2.16 -2.14 1.32
CA THR A 118 1.67 -1.67 2.63
C THR A 118 1.95 -2.69 3.73
N ILE A 119 1.60 -3.96 3.50
CA ILE A 119 1.83 -5.04 4.48
C ILE A 119 3.33 -5.22 4.73
N ASN A 120 4.16 -5.20 3.69
CA ASN A 120 5.61 -5.33 3.83
C ASN A 120 6.23 -4.13 4.57
N ILE A 121 5.78 -2.90 4.32
CA ILE A 121 6.23 -1.70 5.03
C ILE A 121 5.92 -1.84 6.53
N ILE A 122 4.70 -2.25 6.88
CA ILE A 122 4.30 -2.51 8.28
C ILE A 122 5.20 -3.57 8.92
N GLN A 123 5.48 -4.67 8.21
CA GLN A 123 6.35 -5.73 8.71
C GLN A 123 7.79 -5.27 8.89
N ILE A 124 8.35 -4.53 7.94
CA ILE A 124 9.72 -3.98 8.04
C ILE A 124 9.82 -3.03 9.24
N ILE A 125 8.86 -2.11 9.41
CA ILE A 125 8.83 -1.19 10.56
C ILE A 125 8.78 -1.97 11.88
N ARG A 126 8.03 -3.08 11.93
CA ARG A 126 7.94 -3.95 13.11
C ARG A 126 9.23 -4.73 13.37
N ILE A 127 9.87 -5.28 12.34
CA ILE A 127 11.07 -6.13 12.45
C ILE A 127 12.32 -5.30 12.77
N CYS A 128 12.51 -4.18 12.07
CA CYS A 128 13.68 -3.33 12.25
C CYS A 128 13.74 -2.65 13.62
N SER A 129 12.74 -2.89 14.49
CA SER A 129 12.69 -2.38 15.87
C SER A 129 13.10 -0.91 15.92
N LEU A 130 12.57 -0.13 14.96
CA LEU A 130 12.60 1.32 15.01
C LEU A 130 11.66 1.71 16.15
N SER A 131 12.04 1.43 17.40
CA SER A 131 11.20 1.49 18.60
C SER A 131 10.50 2.85 18.70
N ASN A 132 11.26 3.91 18.43
CA ASN A 132 10.74 5.28 18.38
C ASN A 132 9.71 5.56 17.27
N LEU A 133 9.67 4.77 16.20
CA LEU A 133 8.75 4.95 15.07
C LEU A 133 7.59 3.96 15.13
N LYS A 134 7.84 2.69 15.46
CA LYS A 134 6.80 1.66 15.65
C LYS A 134 5.79 2.09 16.70
N ASP A 135 6.27 2.62 17.82
CA ASP A 135 5.41 3.04 18.94
C ASP A 135 4.62 4.33 18.64
N ARG A 136 4.92 5.00 17.52
CA ARG A 136 4.34 6.29 17.14
C ARG A 136 3.51 6.26 15.86
N LEU A 137 3.82 5.35 14.93
CA LEU A 137 3.23 5.27 13.59
C LEU A 137 2.19 4.17 13.42
N LEU A 138 2.28 3.08 14.19
CA LEU A 138 1.47 1.87 13.98
C LEU A 138 1.01 1.29 15.33
N THR A 139 0.75 2.16 16.30
CA THR A 139 0.48 1.76 17.68
C THR A 139 -0.92 1.21 17.88
N ASN A 140 -1.88 1.68 17.08
CA ASN A 140 -3.27 1.23 17.12
C ASN A 140 -3.68 0.56 15.80
N ASN A 141 -4.47 -0.51 15.88
CA ASN A 141 -5.09 -1.17 14.72
C ASN A 141 -5.85 -0.20 13.80
N ASN A 142 -6.44 0.87 14.36
CA ASN A 142 -7.11 1.91 13.57
C ASN A 142 -6.14 2.66 12.66
N GLN A 143 -4.95 3.01 13.16
CA GLN A 143 -3.90 3.68 12.39
C GLN A 143 -3.48 2.82 11.20
N VAL A 144 -3.23 1.54 11.44
CA VAL A 144 -2.85 0.61 10.37
C VAL A 144 -3.99 0.38 9.37
N THR A 145 -5.23 0.34 9.85
CA THR A 145 -6.43 0.25 8.98
C THR A 145 -6.56 1.49 8.10
N TYR A 146 -6.31 2.69 8.64
CA TYR A 146 -6.34 3.92 7.86
C TYR A 146 -5.24 3.95 6.79
N LEU A 147 -4.02 3.49 7.11
CA LEU A 147 -2.94 3.37 6.11
C LEU A 147 -3.35 2.42 4.98
N PHE A 148 -3.93 1.27 5.35
CA PHE A 148 -4.44 0.29 4.39
C PHE A 148 -5.51 0.89 3.47
N LEU A 149 -6.53 1.54 4.04
CA LEU A 149 -7.62 2.16 3.28
C LEU A 149 -7.13 3.31 2.40
N MET A 150 -6.18 4.11 2.90
CA MET A 150 -5.54 5.17 2.12
C MET A 150 -4.83 4.59 0.89
N ASN A 151 -4.06 3.51 1.06
CA ASN A 151 -3.38 2.85 -0.05
C ASN A 151 -4.34 2.16 -1.02
N VAL A 152 -5.45 1.59 -0.54
CA VAL A 152 -6.53 1.14 -1.45
C VAL A 152 -7.05 2.32 -2.29
N GLY A 153 -7.28 3.49 -1.69
CA GLY A 153 -7.71 4.70 -2.40
C GLY A 153 -6.69 5.16 -3.45
N VAL A 154 -5.40 5.25 -3.08
CA VAL A 154 -4.31 5.61 -4.01
C VAL A 154 -4.21 4.61 -5.16
N ALA A 155 -4.30 3.31 -4.87
CA ALA A 155 -4.27 2.26 -5.89
C ALA A 155 -5.47 2.33 -6.86
N LEU A 156 -6.67 2.60 -6.36
CA LEU A 156 -7.85 2.78 -7.19
C LEU A 156 -7.67 3.96 -8.16
N ILE A 157 -7.17 5.10 -7.68
CA ILE A 157 -6.87 6.28 -8.50
C ILE A 157 -5.79 5.96 -9.53
N LEU A 158 -4.73 5.27 -9.11
CA LEU A 158 -3.63 4.86 -9.98
C LEU A 158 -4.12 3.93 -11.11
N GLY A 159 -4.87 2.87 -10.77
CA GLY A 159 -5.43 1.95 -11.75
C GLY A 159 -6.45 2.62 -12.69
N LEU A 160 -7.24 3.56 -12.18
CA LEU A 160 -8.15 4.38 -12.99
C LEU A 160 -7.38 5.21 -14.03
N ILE A 161 -6.34 5.92 -13.59
CA ILE A 161 -5.50 6.75 -14.48
C ILE A 161 -4.86 5.88 -15.56
N PHE A 162 -4.31 4.71 -15.21
CA PHE A 162 -3.73 3.78 -16.17
C PHE A 162 -4.75 3.23 -17.18
N GLY A 163 -5.94 2.84 -16.72
CA GLY A 163 -7.00 2.36 -17.60
C GLY A 163 -7.52 3.41 -18.59
N LEU A 164 -7.42 4.70 -18.23
CA LEU A 164 -7.84 5.82 -19.07
C LEU A 164 -6.74 6.35 -20.00
N LEU A 165 -5.46 6.28 -19.60
CA LEU A 165 -4.33 6.85 -20.35
C LEU A 165 -4.00 6.11 -21.65
N LYS A 166 -4.57 4.92 -21.89
CA LYS A 166 -4.28 4.06 -23.06
C LYS A 166 -2.78 4.00 -23.36
N VAL A 167 -2.01 3.69 -22.33
CA VAL A 167 -0.54 3.75 -22.35
C VAL A 167 0.07 2.76 -23.35
N GLU A 168 -0.72 1.77 -23.76
CA GLU A 168 -0.41 0.79 -24.81
C GLU A 168 -0.29 1.38 -26.23
N ASP A 169 -0.94 2.50 -26.53
CA ASP A 169 -1.07 3.01 -27.90
C ASP A 169 0.20 3.77 -28.38
N ARG A 170 1.27 3.79 -27.57
CA ARG A 170 2.46 4.61 -27.85
C ARG A 170 3.69 3.77 -28.18
N VAL A 171 4.26 4.07 -29.35
CA VAL A 171 5.42 3.40 -29.96
C VAL A 171 6.68 3.44 -29.09
N VAL A 172 6.81 4.43 -28.19
CA VAL A 172 7.91 4.53 -27.22
C VAL A 172 7.39 5.05 -25.87
N PRO A 173 7.10 4.18 -24.89
CA PRO A 173 6.45 4.57 -23.64
C PRO A 173 7.39 5.23 -22.59
N THR A 174 8.70 5.34 -22.84
CA THR A 174 9.70 5.68 -21.80
C THR A 174 9.51 7.05 -21.14
N ASP A 175 9.21 8.10 -21.90
CA ASP A 175 9.13 9.46 -21.31
C ASP A 175 7.86 9.63 -20.47
N GLN A 176 6.73 9.11 -20.96
CA GLN A 176 5.48 9.15 -20.19
C GLN A 176 5.51 8.21 -18.99
N MET A 177 6.19 7.07 -19.11
CA MET A 177 6.45 6.16 -17.99
C MET A 177 7.21 6.87 -16.87
N LEU A 178 8.29 7.58 -17.23
CA LEU A 178 9.08 8.32 -16.26
C LEU A 178 8.23 9.40 -15.59
N ILE A 179 7.43 10.15 -16.37
CA ILE A 179 6.53 11.18 -15.83
C ILE A 179 5.51 10.56 -14.87
N VAL A 180 4.83 9.48 -15.26
CA VAL A 180 3.82 8.82 -14.42
C VAL A 180 4.46 8.26 -13.15
N ALA A 181 5.61 7.59 -13.25
CA ALA A 181 6.33 7.05 -12.10
C ALA A 181 6.80 8.15 -11.14
N ILE A 182 7.26 9.30 -11.65
CA ILE A 182 7.65 10.46 -10.84
C ILE A 182 6.43 11.13 -10.20
N VAL A 183 5.32 11.29 -10.93
CA VAL A 183 4.09 11.86 -10.38
C VAL A 183 3.59 10.99 -9.23
N PHE A 184 3.54 9.66 -9.41
CA PHE A 184 3.09 8.76 -8.36
C PHE A 184 4.07 8.61 -7.20
N LEU A 185 5.38 8.80 -7.45
CA LEU A 185 6.36 8.97 -6.37
C LEU A 185 5.98 10.15 -5.47
N PHE A 186 5.69 11.32 -6.04
CA PHE A 186 5.27 12.49 -5.27
C PHE A 186 3.91 12.32 -4.61
N VAL A 187 2.93 11.69 -5.29
CA VAL A 187 1.63 11.35 -4.69
C VAL A 187 1.81 10.45 -3.47
N GLY A 188 2.64 9.41 -3.56
CA GLY A 188 2.95 8.53 -2.44
C GLY A 188 3.67 9.25 -1.30
N ILE A 189 4.65 10.11 -1.61
CA ILE A 189 5.33 10.93 -0.60
C ILE A 189 4.34 11.82 0.15
N ILE A 190 3.47 12.52 -0.57
CA ILE A 190 2.47 13.41 0.02
C ILE A 190 1.49 12.61 0.87
N ALA A 191 0.97 11.50 0.36
CA ALA A 191 0.04 10.63 1.06
C ALA A 191 0.66 10.08 2.36
N GLY A 192 1.88 9.55 2.29
CA GLY A 192 2.62 9.04 3.45
C GLY A 192 2.96 10.13 4.47
N CYS A 193 3.33 11.34 4.01
CA CYS A 193 3.56 12.50 4.89
C CYS A 193 2.29 12.94 5.62
N ILE A 194 1.16 13.04 4.90
CA ILE A 194 -0.14 13.40 5.46
C ILE A 194 -0.56 12.35 6.50
N PHE A 195 -0.45 11.07 6.15
CA PHE A 195 -0.77 9.97 7.06
C PHE A 195 0.10 10.04 8.32
N ALA A 196 1.42 10.16 8.19
CA ALA A 196 2.34 10.26 9.32
C ALA A 196 2.01 11.44 10.25
N PHE A 197 1.65 12.59 9.69
CA PHE A 197 1.25 13.77 10.45
C PHE A 197 -0.03 13.54 11.27
N PHE A 198 -1.09 13.01 10.65
CA PHE A 198 -2.33 12.69 11.36
C PHE A 198 -2.12 11.62 12.41
N ASN A 199 -1.30 10.62 12.10
CA ASN A 199 -1.02 9.52 13.00
C ASN A 199 -0.32 9.98 14.27
N GLU A 200 0.72 10.79 14.11
CA GLU A 200 1.47 11.35 15.23
C GLU A 200 0.61 12.30 16.08
N LYS A 201 -0.31 13.05 15.46
CA LYS A 201 -1.27 13.88 16.19
C LYS A 201 -2.21 13.04 17.06
N GLU A 202 -2.71 11.92 16.55
CA GLU A 202 -3.52 10.98 17.34
C GLU A 202 -2.69 10.34 18.46
N THR A 203 -1.44 9.96 18.20
CA THR A 203 -0.52 9.43 19.22
C THR A 203 -0.29 10.43 20.36
N GLN A 204 -0.04 11.71 20.04
CA GLN A 204 0.12 12.77 21.05
C GLN A 204 -1.16 13.00 21.85
N LYS A 205 -2.33 12.91 21.20
CA LYS A 205 -3.62 13.01 21.89
C LYS A 205 -3.79 11.88 22.90
N MET A 206 -3.48 10.63 22.54
CA MET A 206 -3.52 9.47 23.46
C MET A 206 -2.56 9.65 24.64
N GLN A 207 -1.33 10.09 24.39
CA GLN A 207 -0.36 10.37 25.45
C GLN A 207 -0.82 11.47 26.41
N SER A 208 -1.49 12.51 25.89
CA SER A 208 -1.98 13.63 26.70
C SER A 208 -3.10 13.27 27.69
N ILE A 209 -3.81 12.16 27.44
CA ILE A 209 -4.85 11.62 28.33
C ILE A 209 -4.31 10.48 29.23
N GLY A 210 -3.00 10.30 29.29
CA GLY A 210 -2.34 9.31 30.16
C GLY A 210 -2.49 7.87 29.68
N LEU A 211 -2.94 7.65 28.45
CA LEU A 211 -3.00 6.32 27.85
C LEU A 211 -1.63 5.99 27.27
N ASP A 212 -1.16 4.78 27.57
CA ASP A 212 0.01 4.23 26.91
C ASP A 212 -0.40 3.81 25.49
N PRO A 213 0.08 4.50 24.43
CA PRO A 213 -0.27 4.18 23.06
C PRO A 213 0.19 2.76 22.68
N THR A 214 1.12 2.15 23.44
CA THR A 214 1.61 0.79 23.23
C THR A 214 0.82 -0.28 23.98
N SER A 215 -0.08 0.10 24.90
CA SER A 215 -1.00 -0.84 25.53
C SER A 215 -2.08 -1.24 24.54
N SER A 216 -2.33 -2.55 24.39
CA SER A 216 -3.36 -3.08 23.50
C SER A 216 -4.75 -2.73 24.05
N MET A 217 -5.17 -1.47 23.91
CA MET A 217 -6.52 -1.08 24.31
C MET A 217 -7.52 -1.73 23.38
N THR A 218 -8.53 -2.34 23.96
CA THR A 218 -9.62 -2.93 23.19
C THR A 218 -10.54 -1.83 22.69
N ALA A 219 -11.19 -2.00 21.53
CA ALA A 219 -12.15 -1.01 21.01
C ALA A 219 -13.24 -0.63 22.04
N THR A 220 -13.57 -1.57 22.94
CA THR A 220 -14.45 -1.38 24.10
C THR A 220 -13.99 -0.34 25.13
N ASP A 221 -12.71 0.02 25.17
CA ASP A 221 -12.19 1.07 26.05
C ASP A 221 -12.33 2.46 25.42
N TYR A 222 -12.48 2.53 24.10
CA TYR A 222 -12.71 3.75 23.34
C TYR A 222 -14.19 4.16 23.31
N ASP A 223 -15.10 3.19 23.15
CA ASP A 223 -16.56 3.41 23.07
C ASP A 223 -17.22 3.71 24.43
N LYS A 224 -16.49 3.54 25.55
CA LYS A 224 -16.98 3.85 26.89
C LYS A 224 -16.71 5.30 27.32
N MET A 225 -16.22 6.13 26.40
CA MET A 225 -15.91 7.55 26.60
C MET A 225 -16.70 8.41 25.62
#